data_AF-E8MYX9-F1
#
_entry.id   AF-E8MYX9-F1
#
_cell.length_a   1.000
_cell.length_b   1.000
_cell.length_c   1.000
_cell.angle_alpha   90.00
_cell.angle_beta   90.00
_cell.angle_gamma   90.00
#
_symmetry.space_group_name_H-M   'P 1'
#
loop_
_entity.id
_entity.type
_entity.pdbx_description
1 polymer ?
#
loop_
_entity_poly.entity_id
_entity_poly.type
_entity_poly.pdbx_seq_one_letter_code
_entity_poly.pdbx_strand_id
1 'polypeptide(L)'
;MRYGLVLFAALLITACAPAGYYAPADPQSLRATAQAFSQMAEAYNRLAGQTEQAYQAQATQTAQAYQVTAQYLDLRATQQAVDATATANAMLLAVQSYQATATLQALERKAREEQHAAEVTRQRAVVQSILETAIVFLALAALVVLFFVFLYRLLDAYVRWQETRRSIMISPIGVLVVRRDGMPPVHVEVLKPKPELPPGKDTETHDERGDLDWIPYRVGDQIMGFVKPEWRQKGEDPNRRLVLRLLRESIQKAGGNADHIPGWRELGWPAETWTRAVALLRPYVHPVPGRGGGTFLVGEYRTLAELYTALGSKQITLSPAPTEVA
;
A
#
# COMPACT_ATOMS: atom_id res chain seq x y z
N MET A 1 1.54 -89.86 -81.68
CA MET A 1 1.51 -91.30 -82.01
C MET A 1 0.21 -91.70 -82.72
N ARG A 2 -0.08 -91.12 -83.89
CA ARG A 2 -1.20 -91.50 -84.77
C ARG A 2 -0.80 -91.46 -86.26
N TYR A 3 0.50 -91.31 -86.54
CA TYR A 3 1.07 -91.23 -87.89
C TYR A 3 1.59 -92.58 -88.42
N GLY A 4 1.52 -93.66 -87.63
CA GLY A 4 1.99 -94.99 -88.04
C GLY A 4 0.99 -95.80 -88.89
N LEU A 5 -0.31 -95.46 -88.84
CA LEU A 5 -1.36 -96.27 -89.46
C LEU A 5 -1.72 -95.80 -90.88
N VAL A 6 -1.42 -94.55 -91.23
CA VAL A 6 -1.59 -94.01 -92.59
C VAL A 6 -0.45 -94.46 -93.53
N LEU A 7 0.74 -94.70 -92.98
CA LEU A 7 1.90 -95.19 -93.72
C LEU A 7 1.78 -96.67 -94.14
N PHE A 8 0.96 -97.47 -93.44
CA PHE A 8 0.73 -98.88 -93.77
C PHE A 8 -0.37 -99.08 -94.84
N ALA A 9 -1.35 -98.18 -94.92
CA ALA A 9 -2.38 -98.20 -95.96
C ALA A 9 -1.87 -97.70 -97.32
N ALA A 10 -0.86 -96.80 -97.34
CA ALA A 10 -0.24 -96.33 -98.58
C ALA A 10 0.68 -97.37 -99.24
N LEU A 11 1.16 -98.37 -98.50
CA LEU A 11 2.09 -99.41 -99.00
C LEU A 11 1.37 -100.63 -99.64
N LEU A 12 0.06 -100.77 -99.44
CA LEU A 12 -0.73 -101.90 -99.93
C LEU A 12 -1.41 -101.66 -101.29
N ILE A 13 -1.37 -100.43 -101.83
CA ILE A 13 -1.96 -100.10 -103.15
C ILE A 13 -0.91 -100.22 -104.29
N THR A 14 0.37 -100.37 -103.98
CA THR A 14 1.45 -100.51 -104.97
C THR A 14 1.66 -101.94 -105.52
N ALA A 15 0.83 -102.92 -105.17
CA ALA A 15 1.03 -104.33 -105.54
C ALA A 15 0.04 -104.89 -106.59
N CYS A 16 -0.63 -104.04 -107.37
CA CYS A 16 -1.46 -104.49 -108.50
C CYS A 16 -1.05 -103.79 -109.80
N ALA A 17 0.03 -104.28 -110.40
CA ALA A 17 0.41 -103.95 -111.77
C ALA A 17 0.11 -105.17 -112.66
N PRO A 18 -0.72 -105.05 -113.71
CA PRO A 18 -0.85 -106.09 -114.71
C PRO A 18 0.39 -106.11 -115.61
N ALA A 19 0.94 -107.32 -115.82
CA ALA A 19 2.00 -107.60 -116.77
C ALA A 19 1.48 -107.39 -118.20
N GLY A 20 2.16 -106.53 -118.97
CA GLY A 20 1.85 -106.33 -120.37
C GLY A 20 2.80 -105.36 -121.06
N TYR A 21 3.62 -105.92 -121.96
CA TYR A 21 4.19 -105.28 -123.14
C TYR A 21 5.24 -104.17 -122.97
N TYR A 22 6.50 -104.54 -123.25
CA TYR A 22 7.50 -103.65 -123.83
C TYR A 22 6.95 -103.10 -125.16
N ALA A 23 6.62 -101.82 -125.18
CA ALA A 23 6.36 -101.04 -126.38
C ALA A 23 7.29 -99.81 -126.38
N PRO A 24 7.79 -99.36 -127.54
CA PRO A 24 8.79 -98.29 -127.62
C PRO A 24 8.24 -96.98 -127.03
N ALA A 25 9.11 -96.21 -126.38
CA ALA A 25 8.76 -94.95 -125.75
C ALA A 25 8.16 -93.96 -126.75
N ASP A 26 6.83 -93.79 -126.73
CA ASP A 26 6.14 -92.76 -127.49
C ASP A 26 6.53 -91.37 -126.98
N PRO A 27 7.04 -90.45 -127.83
CA PRO A 27 7.54 -89.15 -127.40
C PRO A 27 6.48 -88.24 -126.79
N GLN A 28 5.19 -88.56 -126.95
CA GLN A 28 4.09 -87.79 -126.36
C GLN A 28 3.89 -88.07 -124.85
N SER A 29 4.11 -89.30 -124.38
CA SER A 29 3.95 -89.64 -122.96
C SER A 29 5.07 -89.05 -122.08
N LEU A 30 6.28 -88.93 -122.64
CA LEU A 30 7.41 -88.23 -122.01
C LEU A 30 7.16 -86.71 -121.92
N ARG A 31 6.52 -86.10 -122.93
CA ARG A 31 6.14 -84.67 -122.89
C ARG A 31 5.02 -84.39 -121.90
N ALA A 32 4.01 -85.27 -121.82
CA ALA A 32 2.92 -85.16 -120.85
C ALA A 32 3.46 -85.25 -119.40
N THR A 33 4.39 -86.18 -119.16
CA THR A 33 5.04 -86.33 -117.85
C THR A 33 5.90 -85.11 -117.51
N ALA A 34 6.67 -84.56 -118.47
CA ALA A 34 7.46 -83.36 -118.26
C ALA A 34 6.60 -82.11 -117.94
N GLN A 35 5.45 -81.96 -118.62
CA GLN A 35 4.50 -80.88 -118.32
C GLN A 35 3.83 -81.03 -116.95
N ALA A 36 3.54 -82.26 -116.53
CA ALA A 36 3.02 -82.52 -115.18
C ALA A 36 4.05 -82.15 -114.10
N PHE A 37 5.33 -82.48 -114.31
CA PHE A 37 6.40 -82.08 -113.38
C PHE A 37 6.59 -80.56 -113.32
N SER A 38 6.52 -79.85 -114.45
CA SER A 38 6.62 -78.38 -114.44
C SER A 38 5.42 -77.73 -113.72
N GLN A 39 4.20 -78.21 -113.95
CA GLN A 39 3.01 -77.73 -113.24
C GLN A 39 3.06 -78.03 -111.74
N MET A 40 3.59 -79.19 -111.35
CA MET A 40 3.75 -79.56 -109.95
C MET A 40 4.83 -78.68 -109.26
N ALA A 41 5.92 -78.36 -109.95
CA ALA A 41 6.95 -77.45 -109.45
C ALA A 41 6.40 -76.02 -109.28
N GLU A 42 5.60 -75.53 -110.22
CA GLU A 42 4.91 -74.24 -110.09
C GLU A 42 3.89 -74.22 -108.94
N ALA A 43 3.12 -75.30 -108.77
CA ALA A 43 2.18 -75.43 -107.67
C ALA A 43 2.90 -75.45 -106.30
N TYR A 44 4.04 -76.14 -106.23
CA TYR A 44 4.88 -76.17 -105.02
C TYR A 44 5.46 -74.78 -104.70
N ASN A 45 5.96 -74.06 -105.70
CA ASN A 45 6.46 -72.69 -105.51
C ASN A 45 5.36 -71.71 -105.09
N ARG A 46 4.13 -71.86 -105.62
CA ARG A 46 2.98 -71.04 -105.18
C ARG A 46 2.60 -71.33 -103.73
N LEU A 47 2.60 -72.60 -103.31
CA LEU A 47 2.35 -73.00 -101.93
C LEU A 47 3.44 -72.47 -100.98
N ALA A 48 4.71 -72.61 -101.35
CA ALA A 48 5.83 -72.09 -100.56
C ALA A 48 5.72 -70.56 -100.39
N GLY A 49 5.46 -69.82 -101.48
CA GLY A 49 5.24 -68.37 -101.42
C GLY A 49 4.03 -67.97 -100.57
N GLN A 50 2.94 -68.73 -100.62
CA GLN A 50 1.77 -68.50 -99.76
C GLN A 50 2.07 -68.76 -98.28
N THR A 51 2.86 -69.78 -97.96
CA THR A 51 3.26 -70.06 -96.56
C THR A 51 4.18 -68.99 -96.00
N GLU A 52 5.12 -68.46 -96.79
CA GLU A 52 5.98 -67.35 -96.37
C GLU A 52 5.16 -66.07 -96.13
N GLN A 53 4.23 -65.74 -97.02
CA GLN A 53 3.33 -64.60 -96.84
C GLN A 53 2.42 -64.75 -95.61
N ALA A 54 1.90 -65.95 -95.36
CA ALA A 54 1.10 -66.23 -94.17
C ALA A 54 1.92 -66.05 -92.89
N TYR A 55 3.18 -66.51 -92.89
CA TYR A 55 4.08 -66.36 -91.75
C TYR A 55 4.45 -64.90 -91.49
N GLN A 56 4.74 -64.13 -92.55
CA GLN A 56 5.02 -62.69 -92.44
C GLN A 56 3.79 -61.90 -91.98
N ALA A 57 2.60 -62.21 -92.49
CA ALA A 57 1.36 -61.59 -92.04
C ALA A 57 1.09 -61.88 -90.55
N GLN A 58 1.32 -63.12 -90.11
CA GLN A 58 1.16 -63.50 -88.71
C GLN A 58 2.19 -62.80 -87.80
N ALA A 59 3.46 -62.73 -88.21
CA ALA A 59 4.49 -62.00 -87.48
C ALA A 59 4.20 -60.49 -87.38
N THR A 60 3.62 -59.91 -88.43
CA THR A 60 3.24 -58.48 -88.42
C THR A 60 2.05 -58.23 -87.51
N GLN A 61 1.05 -59.12 -87.50
CA GLN A 61 -0.11 -59.02 -86.60
C GLN A 61 0.28 -59.17 -85.13
N THR A 62 1.19 -60.10 -84.80
CA THR A 62 1.66 -60.25 -83.41
C THR A 62 2.48 -59.04 -82.98
N ALA A 63 3.37 -58.52 -83.84
CA ALA A 63 4.11 -57.29 -83.56
C ALA A 63 3.18 -56.08 -83.29
N GLN A 64 2.11 -55.93 -84.07
CA GLN A 64 1.10 -54.88 -83.85
C GLN A 64 0.33 -55.10 -82.54
N ALA A 65 -0.03 -56.34 -82.21
CA ALA A 65 -0.70 -56.67 -80.95
C ALA A 65 0.18 -56.31 -79.73
N TYR A 66 1.49 -56.57 -79.79
CA TYR A 66 2.43 -56.17 -78.74
C TYR A 66 2.53 -54.65 -78.60
N GLN A 67 2.54 -53.90 -79.70
CA GLN A 67 2.57 -52.43 -79.66
C GLN A 67 1.32 -51.84 -79.01
N VAL A 68 0.13 -52.34 -79.35
CA VAL A 68 -1.12 -51.87 -78.73
C VAL A 68 -1.16 -52.19 -77.24
N THR A 69 -0.70 -53.39 -76.86
CA THR A 69 -0.66 -53.79 -75.44
C THR A 69 0.33 -52.94 -74.64
N ALA A 70 1.50 -52.63 -75.22
CA ALA A 70 2.48 -51.75 -74.60
C ALA A 70 1.94 -50.33 -74.41
N GLN A 71 1.27 -49.76 -75.42
CA GLN A 71 0.62 -48.44 -75.30
C GLN A 71 -0.47 -48.42 -74.23
N TYR A 72 -1.27 -49.49 -74.12
CA TYR A 72 -2.30 -49.59 -73.09
C TYR A 72 -1.72 -49.65 -71.68
N LEU A 73 -0.62 -50.39 -71.49
CA LEU A 73 0.08 -50.45 -70.20
C LEU A 73 0.70 -49.11 -69.82
N ASP A 74 1.28 -48.40 -70.79
CA ASP A 74 1.87 -47.07 -70.58
C ASP A 74 0.78 -46.05 -70.19
N LEU A 75 -0.34 -46.02 -70.91
CA LEU A 75 -1.51 -45.20 -70.57
C LEU A 75 -2.00 -45.47 -69.15
N ARG A 76 -2.10 -46.74 -68.74
CA ARG A 76 -2.52 -47.12 -67.39
C ARG A 76 -1.53 -46.69 -66.32
N ALA A 77 -0.23 -46.79 -66.60
CA ALA A 77 0.82 -46.33 -65.70
C ALA A 77 0.79 -44.80 -65.55
N THR A 78 0.61 -44.04 -66.63
CA THR A 78 0.42 -42.59 -66.55
C THR A 78 -0.84 -42.20 -65.78
N GLN A 79 -1.97 -42.90 -65.95
CA GLN A 79 -3.17 -42.63 -65.16
C GLN A 79 -2.92 -42.83 -63.66
N GLN A 80 -2.27 -43.93 -63.27
CA GLN A 80 -1.92 -44.17 -61.88
C GLN A 80 -0.96 -43.12 -61.32
N ALA A 81 0.01 -42.65 -62.12
CA ALA A 81 0.90 -41.58 -61.73
C ALA A 81 0.15 -40.25 -61.53
N VAL A 82 -0.78 -39.91 -62.44
CA VAL A 82 -1.63 -38.72 -62.32
C VAL A 82 -2.50 -38.79 -61.06
N ASP A 83 -3.16 -39.91 -60.80
CA ASP A 83 -3.98 -40.10 -59.61
C ASP A 83 -3.15 -40.01 -58.31
N ALA A 84 -1.93 -40.58 -58.31
CA ALA A 84 -1.01 -40.46 -57.19
C ALA A 84 -0.56 -39.01 -56.95
N THR A 85 -0.28 -38.24 -58.01
CA THR A 85 0.06 -36.82 -57.87
C THR A 85 -1.13 -35.97 -57.41
N ALA A 86 -2.34 -36.26 -57.89
CA ALA A 86 -3.55 -35.56 -57.49
C ALA A 86 -3.86 -35.80 -55.99
N THR A 87 -3.70 -37.03 -55.52
CA THR A 87 -3.87 -37.37 -54.10
C THR A 87 -2.78 -36.75 -53.22
N ALA A 88 -1.51 -36.74 -53.66
CA ALA A 88 -0.44 -36.05 -52.95
C ALA A 88 -0.70 -34.54 -52.81
N ASN A 89 -1.16 -33.88 -53.87
CA ASN A 89 -1.51 -32.46 -53.85
C ASN A 89 -2.73 -32.19 -52.94
N ALA A 90 -3.73 -33.05 -52.96
CA ALA A 90 -4.88 -32.95 -52.07
C ALA A 90 -4.49 -33.09 -50.59
N MET A 91 -3.57 -34.02 -50.26
CA MET A 91 -3.04 -34.16 -48.90
C MET A 91 -2.23 -32.94 -48.47
N LEU A 92 -1.41 -32.36 -49.35
CA LEU A 92 -0.66 -31.13 -49.07
C LEU A 92 -1.59 -29.96 -48.74
N LEU A 93 -2.66 -29.77 -49.53
CA LEU A 93 -3.67 -28.74 -49.26
C LEU A 93 -4.39 -28.98 -47.92
N ALA A 94 -4.70 -30.23 -47.58
CA ALA A 94 -5.28 -30.58 -46.29
C ALA A 94 -4.32 -30.25 -45.13
N VAL A 95 -3.03 -30.58 -45.24
CA VAL A 95 -2.03 -30.25 -44.22
C VAL A 95 -1.89 -28.73 -44.05
N GLN A 96 -1.88 -27.98 -45.15
CA GLN A 96 -1.83 -26.50 -45.10
C GLN A 96 -3.07 -25.92 -44.41
N SER A 97 -4.27 -26.44 -44.69
CA SER A 97 -5.49 -25.95 -44.04
C SER A 97 -5.52 -26.28 -42.54
N TYR A 98 -5.03 -27.45 -42.13
CA TYR A 98 -4.86 -27.79 -40.72
C TYR A 98 -3.88 -26.86 -40.00
N GLN A 99 -2.73 -26.55 -40.62
CA GLN A 99 -1.75 -25.61 -40.05
C GLN A 99 -2.30 -24.18 -39.98
N ALA A 100 -3.02 -23.72 -41.00
CA ALA A 100 -3.69 -22.43 -40.99
C ALA A 100 -4.74 -22.33 -39.87
N THR A 101 -5.51 -23.39 -39.65
CA THR A 101 -6.52 -23.42 -38.59
C THR A 101 -5.88 -23.45 -37.19
N ALA A 102 -4.80 -24.22 -37.02
CA ALA A 102 -4.07 -24.28 -35.75
C ALA A 102 -3.41 -22.94 -35.40
N THR A 103 -2.85 -22.24 -36.38
CA THR A 103 -2.26 -20.91 -36.19
C THR A 103 -3.33 -19.86 -35.89
N LEU A 104 -4.49 -19.91 -36.56
CA LEU A 104 -5.63 -19.05 -36.22
C LEU A 104 -6.13 -19.27 -34.79
N GLN A 105 -6.28 -20.51 -34.34
CA GLN A 105 -6.68 -20.79 -32.96
C GLN A 105 -5.64 -20.32 -31.94
N ALA A 106 -4.35 -20.44 -32.25
CA ALA A 106 -3.28 -19.92 -31.39
C ALA A 106 -3.31 -18.39 -31.31
N LEU A 107 -3.58 -17.71 -32.43
CA LEU A 107 -3.74 -16.26 -32.48
C LEU A 107 -4.98 -15.79 -31.72
N GLU A 108 -6.11 -16.47 -31.86
CA GLU A 108 -7.33 -16.15 -31.11
C GLU A 108 -7.12 -16.30 -29.60
N ARG A 109 -6.41 -17.35 -29.16
CA ARG A 109 -6.08 -17.52 -27.74
C ARG A 109 -5.23 -16.37 -27.23
N LYS A 110 -4.16 -16.00 -27.95
CA LYS A 110 -3.33 -14.84 -27.58
C LYS A 110 -4.13 -13.54 -27.56
N ALA A 111 -4.98 -13.30 -28.55
CA ALA A 111 -5.82 -12.11 -28.60
C ALA A 111 -6.79 -12.05 -27.41
N ARG A 112 -7.38 -13.17 -26.99
CA ARG A 112 -8.23 -13.24 -25.80
C ARG A 112 -7.44 -13.03 -24.52
N GLU A 113 -6.25 -13.60 -24.40
CA GLU A 113 -5.37 -13.39 -23.24
C GLU A 113 -4.97 -11.92 -23.09
N GLU A 114 -4.62 -11.25 -24.19
CA GLU A 114 -4.30 -9.81 -24.19
C GLU A 114 -5.52 -8.97 -23.82
N GLN A 115 -6.71 -9.31 -24.31
CA GLN A 115 -7.96 -8.65 -23.93
C GLN A 115 -8.24 -8.81 -22.43
N HIS A 116 -8.14 -10.03 -21.89
CA HIS A 116 -8.33 -10.27 -20.47
C HIS A 116 -7.27 -9.59 -19.60
N ALA A 117 -6.00 -9.57 -20.02
CA ALA A 117 -4.94 -8.86 -19.31
C ALA A 117 -5.20 -7.34 -19.30
N ALA A 118 -5.67 -6.78 -20.43
CA ALA A 118 -6.03 -5.37 -20.52
C ALA A 118 -7.27 -5.03 -19.67
N GLU A 119 -8.28 -5.90 -19.64
CA GLU A 119 -9.48 -5.76 -18.81
C GLU A 119 -9.14 -5.80 -17.32
N VAL A 120 -8.34 -6.78 -16.88
CA VAL A 120 -7.91 -6.89 -15.49
C VAL A 120 -7.10 -5.66 -15.08
N THR A 121 -6.22 -5.16 -15.95
CA THR A 121 -5.43 -3.97 -15.67
C THR A 121 -6.32 -2.73 -15.55
N ARG A 122 -7.31 -2.57 -16.43
CA ARG A 122 -8.31 -1.47 -16.35
C ARG A 122 -9.15 -1.57 -15.08
N GLN A 123 -9.68 -2.75 -14.77
CA GLN A 123 -10.48 -2.96 -13.55
C GLN A 123 -9.65 -2.67 -12.30
N ARG A 124 -8.41 -3.15 -12.24
CA ARG A 124 -7.52 -2.89 -11.11
C ARG A 124 -7.22 -1.41 -10.96
N ALA A 125 -6.97 -0.68 -12.06
CA ALA A 125 -6.76 0.76 -12.01
C ALA A 125 -7.99 1.52 -11.49
N VAL A 126 -9.20 1.13 -11.93
CA VAL A 126 -10.45 1.73 -11.44
C VAL A 126 -10.64 1.43 -9.94
N VAL A 127 -10.50 0.18 -9.51
CA VAL A 127 -10.65 -0.21 -8.10
C VAL A 127 -9.62 0.50 -7.23
N GLN A 128 -8.37 0.58 -7.68
CA GLN A 128 -7.32 1.29 -6.96
C GLN A 128 -7.62 2.78 -6.85
N SER A 129 -8.10 3.43 -7.91
CA SER A 129 -8.48 4.85 -7.87
C SER A 129 -9.64 5.12 -6.93
N ILE A 130 -10.61 4.21 -6.83
CA ILE A 130 -11.73 4.29 -5.88
C ILE A 130 -11.22 4.10 -4.44
N LEU A 131 -10.30 3.17 -4.22
CA LEU A 131 -9.73 2.93 -2.89
C LEU A 131 -8.91 4.14 -2.41
N GLU A 132 -8.06 4.68 -3.28
CA GLU A 132 -7.24 5.87 -2.98
C GLU A 132 -8.12 7.08 -2.65
N THR A 133 -9.17 7.33 -3.45
CA THR A 133 -10.11 8.41 -3.16
C THR A 133 -10.87 8.17 -1.85
N ALA A 134 -11.31 6.95 -1.57
CA ALA A 134 -11.96 6.62 -0.30
C ALA A 134 -11.04 6.86 0.91
N ILE A 135 -9.76 6.50 0.84
CA ILE A 135 -8.79 6.73 1.92
C ILE A 135 -8.61 8.24 2.17
N VAL A 136 -8.49 9.04 1.10
CA VAL A 136 -8.36 10.51 1.22
C VAL A 136 -9.60 11.12 1.88
N PHE A 137 -10.80 10.69 1.50
CA PHE A 137 -12.03 11.16 2.15
C PHE A 137 -12.09 10.78 3.63
N LEU A 138 -11.67 9.57 3.99
CA LEU A 138 -11.66 9.10 5.38
C LEU A 138 -10.64 9.90 6.21
N ALA A 139 -9.45 10.17 5.66
CA ALA A 139 -8.45 11.02 6.29
C ALA A 139 -8.95 12.47 6.48
N LEU A 140 -9.63 13.03 5.48
CA LEU A 140 -10.24 14.35 5.57
C LEU A 140 -11.32 14.40 6.66
N ALA A 141 -12.21 13.40 6.72
CA ALA A 141 -13.24 13.30 7.75
C ALA A 141 -12.61 13.19 9.15
N ALA A 142 -11.57 12.38 9.31
CA ALA A 142 -10.83 12.28 10.56
C ALA A 142 -10.20 13.62 10.97
N LEU A 143 -9.62 14.36 10.02
CA LEU A 143 -9.06 15.69 10.26
C LEU A 143 -10.13 16.70 10.69
N VAL A 144 -11.31 16.65 10.08
CA VAL A 144 -12.47 17.48 10.47
C VAL A 144 -12.91 17.15 11.90
N VAL A 145 -13.04 15.87 12.25
CA VAL A 145 -13.38 15.45 13.62
C VAL A 145 -12.31 15.93 14.61
N LEU A 146 -11.03 15.76 14.28
CA LEU A 146 -9.93 16.21 15.13
C LEU A 146 -9.93 17.73 15.30
N PHE A 147 -10.24 18.48 14.24
CA PHE A 147 -10.42 19.93 14.29
C PHE A 147 -11.55 20.34 15.24
N PHE A 148 -12.71 19.67 15.19
CA PHE A 148 -13.80 19.93 16.13
C PHE A 148 -13.44 19.58 17.57
N VAL A 149 -12.75 18.47 17.81
CA VAL A 149 -12.25 18.10 19.14
C VAL A 149 -11.27 19.15 19.67
N PHE A 150 -10.39 19.65 18.79
CA PHE A 150 -9.43 20.69 19.13
C PHE A 150 -10.13 22.03 19.46
N LEU A 151 -11.10 22.43 18.64
CA LEU A 151 -11.95 23.59 18.89
C LEU A 151 -12.68 23.48 20.22
N TYR A 152 -13.25 22.31 20.53
CA TYR A 152 -13.93 22.06 21.79
C TYR A 152 -12.98 22.21 22.98
N ARG A 153 -11.77 21.64 22.88
CA ARG A 153 -10.73 21.77 23.91
C ARG A 153 -10.27 23.21 24.10
N LEU A 154 -10.13 23.97 23.01
CA LEU A 154 -9.81 25.39 23.03
C LEU A 154 -10.91 26.21 23.69
N LEU A 155 -12.17 25.92 23.36
CA LEU A 155 -13.32 26.59 23.95
C LEU A 155 -13.42 26.32 25.44
N ASP A 156 -13.25 25.06 25.87
CA ASP A 156 -13.24 24.66 27.28
C ASP A 156 -12.06 25.29 28.05
N ALA A 157 -10.88 25.39 27.45
CA ALA A 157 -9.76 26.12 28.02
C ALA A 157 -10.04 27.62 28.13
N TYR A 158 -10.64 28.21 27.10
CA TYR A 158 -11.01 29.63 27.07
C TYR A 158 -12.07 29.98 28.12
N VAL A 159 -13.10 29.14 28.26
CA VAL A 159 -14.15 29.29 29.28
C VAL A 159 -13.55 29.24 30.68
N ARG A 160 -12.74 28.22 30.99
CA ARG A 160 -12.05 28.13 32.29
C ARG A 160 -11.11 29.30 32.56
N TRP A 161 -10.40 29.78 31.55
CA TRP A 161 -9.55 30.98 31.67
C TRP A 161 -10.40 32.23 31.95
N GLN A 162 -11.55 32.37 31.29
CA GLN A 162 -12.47 33.49 31.52
C GLN A 162 -13.10 33.43 32.91
N GLU A 163 -13.49 32.25 33.37
CA GLU A 163 -13.99 32.00 34.74
C GLU A 163 -12.93 32.35 35.78
N THR A 164 -11.67 31.95 35.57
CA THR A 164 -10.54 32.31 36.44
C THR A 164 -10.34 33.82 36.49
N ARG A 165 -10.48 34.53 35.35
CA ARG A 165 -10.41 36.00 35.35
C ARG A 165 -11.62 36.68 36.01
N ARG A 166 -12.82 36.11 35.87
CA ARG A 166 -14.06 36.68 36.45
C ARG A 166 -14.23 36.35 37.94
N SER A 167 -13.60 35.29 38.44
CA SER A 167 -13.65 34.88 39.85
C SER A 167 -12.64 35.60 40.75
N ILE A 168 -11.74 36.40 40.18
CA ILE A 168 -10.77 37.21 40.94
C ILE A 168 -11.10 38.70 40.75
N MET A 169 -12.08 39.19 41.49
CA MET A 169 -12.16 40.61 41.84
C MET A 169 -11.81 40.75 43.33
N ILE A 170 -10.59 41.20 43.60
CA ILE A 170 -10.15 41.59 44.93
C ILE A 170 -10.64 43.02 45.15
N SER A 171 -11.75 43.17 45.87
CA SER A 171 -12.14 44.46 46.44
C SER A 171 -11.14 44.82 47.57
N PRO A 172 -10.57 46.04 47.61
CA PRO A 172 -9.70 46.49 48.72
C PRO A 172 -10.45 46.60 50.06
N ILE A 173 -11.79 46.50 50.04
CA ILE A 173 -12.68 46.65 51.18
C ILE A 173 -13.62 45.45 51.15
N GLY A 174 -13.19 44.39 51.84
CA GLY A 174 -13.76 43.03 51.87
C GLY A 174 -15.20 42.85 51.40
N VAL A 175 -15.36 42.25 50.21
CA VAL A 175 -16.51 41.43 49.81
C VAL A 175 -15.97 40.38 48.83
N LEU A 176 -16.08 39.11 49.19
CA LEU A 176 -15.69 37.97 48.35
C LEU A 176 -16.95 37.47 47.64
N VAL A 177 -17.15 37.85 46.38
CA VAL A 177 -18.24 37.29 45.57
C VAL A 177 -17.72 36.02 44.91
N VAL A 178 -17.90 34.88 45.59
CA VAL A 178 -17.67 33.57 44.97
C VAL A 178 -18.90 33.25 44.12
N ARG A 179 -18.80 33.56 42.82
CA ARG A 179 -19.78 33.13 41.81
C ARG A 179 -19.57 31.63 41.56
N ARG A 180 -20.49 30.79 42.03
CA ARG A 180 -20.63 29.39 41.60
C ARG A 180 -21.79 29.32 40.63
N ASP A 181 -21.60 28.65 39.49
CA ASP A 181 -22.54 28.66 38.37
C ASP A 181 -23.98 28.27 38.77
N GLY A 182 -24.96 29.06 38.31
CA GLY A 182 -26.38 28.69 38.28
C GLY A 182 -27.33 29.36 39.29
N MET A 183 -26.88 30.24 40.19
CA MET A 183 -27.78 30.92 41.16
C MET A 183 -27.67 32.46 41.15
N PRO A 184 -28.74 33.20 41.49
CA PRO A 184 -28.73 34.66 41.52
C PRO A 184 -27.73 35.20 42.55
N PRO A 185 -27.11 36.38 42.30
CA PRO A 185 -25.96 36.86 43.04
C PRO A 185 -26.29 37.14 44.51
N VAL A 186 -25.59 36.45 45.42
CA VAL A 186 -25.71 36.66 46.87
C VAL A 186 -24.56 37.53 47.36
N HIS A 187 -24.88 38.63 48.05
CA HIS A 187 -23.91 39.47 48.75
C HIS A 187 -23.42 38.77 50.01
N VAL A 188 -22.10 38.63 50.17
CA VAL A 188 -21.48 38.03 51.36
C VAL A 188 -20.60 39.08 52.04
N GLU A 189 -21.06 39.58 53.18
CA GLU A 189 -20.35 40.56 54.00
C GLU A 189 -19.56 39.82 55.09
N VAL A 190 -18.24 40.00 55.12
CA VAL A 190 -17.36 39.36 56.12
C VAL A 190 -17.20 40.31 57.31
N LEU A 191 -17.87 39.97 58.41
CA LEU A 191 -17.72 40.69 59.68
C LEU A 191 -16.30 40.47 60.23
N LYS A 192 -15.52 41.54 60.37
CA LYS A 192 -14.23 41.50 61.08
C LYS A 192 -14.46 41.22 62.56
N PRO A 193 -13.68 40.34 63.22
CA PRO A 193 -13.64 40.34 64.67
C PRO A 193 -13.08 41.69 65.15
N LYS A 194 -13.81 42.32 66.05
CA LYS A 194 -13.48 43.60 66.70
C LYS A 194 -12.15 43.41 67.48
N PRO A 195 -11.12 44.24 67.26
CA PRO A 195 -9.87 44.10 68.00
C PRO A 195 -10.03 44.77 69.37
N GLU A 196 -10.32 43.99 70.40
CA GLU A 196 -10.12 44.41 71.79
C GLU A 196 -8.83 43.73 72.29
N LEU A 197 -7.74 44.51 72.39
CA LEU A 197 -6.53 44.11 73.09
C LEU A 197 -6.74 44.18 74.60
N PRO A 198 -6.02 43.35 75.37
CA PRO A 198 -5.08 43.93 76.32
C PRO A 198 -3.64 43.40 76.12
N PRO A 199 -2.61 44.16 76.54
CA PRO A 199 -1.21 43.77 76.38
C PRO A 199 -0.79 42.84 77.52
N GLY A 200 -0.23 41.67 77.19
CA GLY A 200 0.27 40.70 78.16
C GLY A 200 1.65 40.20 77.80
N LYS A 201 2.61 40.41 78.71
CA LYS A 201 4.03 40.07 78.67
C LYS A 201 4.29 38.55 78.64
N ASP A 202 5.38 38.20 77.96
CA ASP A 202 6.37 37.15 78.22
C ASP A 202 5.89 35.83 78.86
N THR A 203 5.82 34.76 78.04
CA THR A 203 6.29 33.43 78.47
C THR A 203 6.62 32.52 77.29
N GLU A 204 7.86 32.04 77.33
CA GLU A 204 8.40 30.76 76.87
C GLU A 204 7.51 29.81 76.05
N THR A 205 8.07 29.41 74.90
CA THR A 205 8.02 28.05 74.33
C THR A 205 6.71 27.28 74.51
N HIS A 206 5.74 27.57 73.64
CA HIS A 206 4.73 26.59 73.26
C HIS A 206 4.75 26.38 71.75
N ASP A 207 5.09 25.15 71.39
CA ASP A 207 4.94 24.57 70.07
C ASP A 207 3.44 24.42 69.78
N GLU A 208 2.73 25.53 69.53
CA GLU A 208 1.32 25.52 69.14
C GLU A 208 1.18 25.31 67.64
N ARG A 209 1.39 24.06 67.22
CA ARG A 209 0.56 23.46 66.19
C ARG A 209 -0.84 23.23 66.79
N GLY A 210 -1.69 24.24 66.78
CA GLY A 210 -3.07 24.13 67.23
C GLY A 210 -3.83 25.44 67.03
N ASP A 211 -4.99 25.35 66.39
CA ASP A 211 -6.05 26.36 66.40
C ASP A 211 -5.80 27.72 65.72
N LEU A 212 -5.52 27.70 64.41
CA LEU A 212 -5.88 28.83 63.54
C LEU A 212 -7.38 28.77 63.20
N ASP A 213 -8.11 29.59 63.95
CA ASP A 213 -9.54 29.80 64.01
C ASP A 213 -10.30 29.68 62.68
N TRP A 214 -11.32 28.83 62.75
CA TRP A 214 -12.39 28.69 61.79
C TRP A 214 -13.17 30.00 61.68
N ILE A 215 -13.20 30.64 60.49
CA ILE A 215 -13.94 31.88 60.29
C ILE A 215 -15.39 31.53 59.92
N PRO A 216 -16.40 31.89 60.74
CA PRO A 216 -17.80 31.69 60.36
C PRO A 216 -18.18 32.66 59.24
N TYR A 217 -18.90 32.17 58.22
CA TYR A 217 -19.50 33.03 57.21
C TYR A 217 -21.03 32.98 57.29
N ARG A 218 -21.66 34.14 57.06
CA ARG A 218 -23.13 34.29 57.05
C ARG A 218 -23.64 34.36 55.62
N VAL A 219 -24.81 33.79 55.40
CA VAL A 219 -25.59 33.94 54.18
C VAL A 219 -26.94 34.50 54.60
N GLY A 220 -27.18 35.80 54.35
CA GLY A 220 -28.29 36.51 54.98
C GLY A 220 -28.08 36.63 56.49
N ASP A 221 -29.08 36.27 57.29
CA ASP A 221 -29.04 36.40 58.76
C ASP A 221 -28.67 35.10 59.51
N GLN A 222 -28.38 34.01 58.79
CA GLN A 222 -27.96 32.73 59.37
C GLN A 222 -26.48 32.42 59.10
N ILE A 223 -25.80 31.89 60.13
CA ILE A 223 -24.43 31.38 60.03
C ILE A 223 -24.51 29.99 59.39
N MET A 224 -23.92 29.83 58.21
CA MET A 224 -24.05 28.61 57.38
C MET A 224 -22.84 27.67 57.49
N GLY A 225 -21.76 28.09 58.11
CA GLY A 225 -20.63 27.21 58.41
C GLY A 225 -19.32 27.95 58.60
N PHE A 226 -18.26 27.16 58.65
CA PHE A 226 -16.92 27.64 58.91
C PHE A 226 -15.97 27.27 57.77
N VAL A 227 -15.15 28.23 57.33
CA VAL A 227 -14.13 27.98 56.29
C VAL A 227 -12.77 27.78 56.96
N LYS A 228 -12.12 26.64 56.71
CA LYS A 228 -10.72 26.45 57.06
C LYS A 228 -9.83 27.29 56.15
N PRO A 229 -8.81 28.00 56.67
CA PRO A 229 -7.90 28.84 55.87
C PRO A 229 -6.83 28.04 55.11
N GLU A 230 -7.22 26.93 54.47
CA GLU A 230 -6.29 26.03 53.75
C GLU A 230 -5.68 26.70 52.50
N TRP A 231 -6.36 27.70 51.93
CA TRP A 231 -5.88 28.53 50.83
C TRP A 231 -4.69 29.42 51.20
N ARG A 232 -4.41 29.62 52.50
CA ARG A 232 -3.27 30.41 53.00
C ARG A 232 -1.99 29.59 53.14
N GLN A 233 -2.09 28.26 53.30
CA GLN A 233 -0.95 27.40 53.61
C GLN A 233 -0.30 26.76 52.37
N LYS A 234 -0.98 26.73 51.22
CA LYS A 234 -0.58 25.88 50.08
C LYS A 234 0.37 26.52 49.05
N GLY A 235 0.94 27.70 49.30
CA GLY A 235 1.81 28.33 48.30
C GLY A 235 2.50 29.63 48.70
N GLU A 236 2.77 29.84 50.00
CA GLU A 236 3.52 31.00 50.47
C GLU A 236 4.90 30.55 50.97
N ASP A 237 5.96 30.97 50.28
CA ASP A 237 7.33 30.60 50.64
C ASP A 237 7.60 31.00 52.10
N PRO A 238 8.12 30.09 52.96
CA PRO A 238 8.36 30.39 54.37
C PRO A 238 9.29 31.59 54.56
N ASN A 239 10.23 31.77 53.61
CA ASN A 239 11.13 32.90 53.52
C ASN A 239 10.39 34.22 53.26
N ARG A 240 9.35 34.20 52.43
CA ARG A 240 8.55 35.39 52.13
C ARG A 240 7.69 35.81 53.30
N ARG A 241 7.11 34.85 54.01
CA ARG A 241 6.37 35.11 55.26
C ARG A 241 7.27 35.75 56.32
N LEU A 242 8.52 35.29 56.42
CA LEU A 242 9.52 35.87 57.32
C LEU A 242 9.83 37.33 56.97
N VAL A 243 10.06 37.62 55.68
CA VAL A 243 10.37 38.97 55.22
C VAL A 243 9.15 39.90 55.36
N LEU A 244 7.94 39.44 55.05
CA LEU A 244 6.72 40.22 55.26
C LEU A 244 6.48 40.55 56.74
N ARG A 245 6.83 39.62 57.64
CA ARG A 245 6.79 39.86 59.08
C ARG A 245 7.80 40.94 59.48
N LEU A 246 9.04 40.84 59.01
CA LEU A 246 10.08 41.85 59.25
C LEU A 246 9.63 43.25 58.79
N LEU A 247 9.12 43.36 57.55
CA LEU A 247 8.69 44.63 56.99
C LEU A 247 7.49 45.21 57.74
N ARG A 248 6.52 44.38 58.16
CA ARG A 248 5.38 44.84 58.97
C ARG A 248 5.83 45.41 60.30
N GLU A 249 6.71 44.72 61.02
CA GLU A 249 7.21 45.17 62.32
C GLU A 249 8.11 46.41 62.17
N SER A 250 8.87 46.49 61.07
CA SER A 250 9.65 47.68 60.70
C SER A 250 8.76 48.90 60.43
N ILE A 251 7.66 48.73 59.69
CA ILE A 251 6.66 49.78 59.43
C ILE A 251 6.00 50.24 60.74
N GLN A 252 5.70 49.32 61.65
CA GLN A 252 5.12 49.67 62.95
C GLN A 252 6.09 50.49 63.82
N LYS A 253 7.40 50.23 63.72
CA LYS A 253 8.42 50.88 64.54
C LYS A 253 8.95 52.19 63.95
N ALA A 254 9.28 52.22 62.66
CA ALA A 254 9.88 53.37 61.96
C ALA A 254 8.86 54.21 61.16
N GLY A 255 7.68 53.65 60.88
CA GLY A 255 6.65 54.26 60.03
C GLY A 255 6.70 53.76 58.58
N GLY A 256 5.56 53.82 57.88
CA GLY A 256 5.43 53.32 56.51
C GLY A 256 6.27 54.07 55.48
N ASN A 257 6.58 55.34 55.75
CA ASN A 257 7.37 56.22 54.87
C ASN A 257 8.86 56.19 55.19
N ALA A 258 9.30 55.39 56.16
CA ALA A 258 10.72 55.25 56.45
C ALA A 258 11.44 54.55 55.29
N ASP A 259 12.69 54.95 55.10
CA ASP A 259 13.64 54.47 54.09
C ASP A 259 14.68 53.50 54.66
N HIS A 260 14.56 53.14 55.93
CA HIS A 260 15.48 52.25 56.63
C HIS A 260 14.75 51.15 57.39
N ILE A 261 15.37 49.98 57.47
CA ILE A 261 14.94 48.85 58.27
C ILE A 261 15.59 48.97 59.65
N PRO A 262 14.79 49.08 60.74
CA PRO A 262 15.30 49.10 62.11
C PRO A 262 16.18 47.90 62.43
N GLY A 263 17.15 48.10 63.30
CA GLY A 263 18.07 47.05 63.72
C GLY A 263 17.37 45.95 64.52
N TRP A 264 17.98 44.76 64.57
CA TRP A 264 17.42 43.62 65.32
C TRP A 264 17.13 43.94 66.79
N ARG A 265 17.94 44.80 67.44
CA ARG A 265 17.73 45.26 68.82
C ARG A 265 16.48 46.14 68.98
N GLU A 266 16.16 46.92 67.96
CA GLU A 266 15.03 47.87 67.98
C GLU A 266 13.70 47.17 67.73
N LEU A 267 13.73 46.06 66.98
CA LEU A 267 12.58 45.21 66.69
C LEU A 267 12.39 44.08 67.71
N GLY A 268 13.37 43.82 68.58
CA GLY A 268 13.33 42.69 69.52
C GLY A 268 13.48 41.32 68.83
N TRP A 269 14.15 41.28 67.67
CA TRP A 269 14.37 40.05 66.91
C TRP A 269 15.68 39.36 67.32
N PRO A 270 15.74 38.03 67.27
CA PRO A 270 17.02 37.32 67.27
C PRO A 270 17.89 37.80 66.11
N ALA A 271 19.17 38.09 66.38
CA ALA A 271 20.09 38.64 65.39
C ALA A 271 20.20 37.76 64.13
N GLU A 272 20.18 36.43 64.30
CA GLU A 272 20.25 35.47 63.19
C GLU A 272 19.01 35.54 62.28
N THR A 273 17.81 35.57 62.87
CA THR A 273 16.54 35.62 62.15
C THR A 273 16.39 36.92 61.38
N TRP A 274 16.78 38.04 62.00
CA TRP A 274 16.80 39.35 61.35
C TRP A 274 17.81 39.37 60.18
N THR A 275 19.03 38.88 60.40
CA THR A 275 20.08 38.86 59.37
C THR A 275 19.66 37.99 58.18
N ARG A 276 19.03 36.84 58.44
CA ARG A 276 18.47 35.96 57.40
C ARG A 276 17.38 36.66 56.58
N ALA A 277 16.47 37.37 57.24
CA ALA A 277 15.40 38.11 56.57
C ALA A 277 15.94 39.27 55.74
N VAL A 278 16.93 40.01 56.24
CA VAL A 278 17.61 41.10 55.51
C VAL A 278 18.43 40.56 54.34
N ALA A 279 19.08 39.40 54.48
CA ALA A 279 19.84 38.78 53.41
C ALA A 279 18.96 38.41 52.19
N LEU A 280 17.70 38.03 52.42
CA LEU A 280 16.72 37.79 51.35
C LEU A 280 16.29 39.08 50.63
N LEU A 281 16.44 40.22 51.29
CA LEU A 281 16.15 41.56 50.76
C LEU A 281 17.37 42.27 50.17
N ARG A 282 18.54 41.62 50.13
CA ARG A 282 19.81 42.22 49.66
C ARG A 282 19.74 42.93 48.30
N PRO A 283 18.95 42.50 47.30
CA PRO A 283 18.82 43.23 46.05
C PRO A 283 18.17 44.63 46.19
N TYR A 284 17.43 44.85 47.27
CA TYR A 284 16.62 46.06 47.51
C TYR A 284 17.10 46.88 48.69
N VAL A 285 18.20 46.45 49.34
CA VAL A 285 18.61 46.94 50.64
C VAL A 285 20.13 46.97 50.73
N HIS A 286 20.67 48.11 51.13
CA HIS A 286 22.10 48.31 51.30
C HIS A 286 22.45 48.60 52.78
N PRO A 287 23.29 47.77 53.42
CA PRO A 287 23.80 48.08 54.75
C PRO A 287 24.89 49.14 54.66
N VAL A 288 24.77 50.22 55.44
CA VAL A 288 25.78 51.27 55.57
C VAL A 288 26.52 51.07 56.91
N PRO A 289 27.84 50.80 56.93
CA PRO A 289 28.59 50.69 58.18
C PRO A 289 28.95 52.08 58.73
N GLY A 290 28.91 52.26 60.06
CA GLY A 290 29.39 53.49 60.73
C GLY A 290 28.49 54.02 61.84
N ARG A 291 28.82 55.21 62.36
CA ARG A 291 27.99 55.93 63.36
C ARG A 291 26.81 56.57 62.62
N GLY A 292 25.61 56.00 62.82
CA GLY A 292 24.44 56.25 61.96
C GLY A 292 24.27 55.20 60.85
N GLY A 293 25.06 54.13 60.90
CA GLY A 293 24.91 52.98 60.03
C GLY A 293 23.60 52.26 60.26
N GLY A 294 23.06 51.70 59.18
CA GLY A 294 21.74 51.10 59.15
C GLY A 294 21.50 50.37 57.84
N THR A 295 20.35 49.73 57.75
CA THR A 295 19.95 48.92 56.60
C THR A 295 18.96 49.75 55.78
N PHE A 296 19.43 50.44 54.74
CA PHE A 296 18.62 51.38 53.96
C PHE A 296 18.06 50.74 52.70
N LEU A 297 16.86 51.16 52.29
CA LEU A 297 16.26 50.75 51.03
C LEU A 297 17.00 51.40 49.86
N VAL A 298 17.31 50.62 48.83
CA VAL A 298 18.00 51.08 47.61
C VAL A 298 17.27 50.55 46.38
N GLY A 299 17.16 51.39 45.34
CA GLY A 299 16.55 51.03 44.06
C GLY A 299 15.17 51.69 43.83
N GLU A 300 14.24 50.91 43.26
CA GLU A 300 12.92 51.39 42.80
C GLU A 300 11.93 51.65 43.94
N TYR A 301 12.11 51.01 45.10
CA TYR A 301 11.21 51.13 46.25
C TYR A 301 11.82 52.10 47.27
N ARG A 302 11.18 53.25 47.46
CA ARG A 302 11.70 54.34 48.32
C ARG A 302 11.21 54.26 49.75
N THR A 303 10.11 53.53 49.98
CA THR A 303 9.49 53.40 51.31
C THR A 303 9.28 51.94 51.69
N LEU A 304 9.28 51.66 53.00
CA LEU A 304 8.98 50.32 53.52
C LEU A 304 7.58 49.85 53.10
N ALA A 305 6.60 50.75 53.01
CA ALA A 305 5.25 50.43 52.57
C ALA A 305 5.19 50.00 51.09
N GLU A 306 5.95 50.65 50.21
CA GLU A 306 6.10 50.25 48.80
C GLU A 306 6.75 48.87 48.68
N LEU A 307 7.83 48.63 49.42
CA LEU A 307 8.48 47.32 49.42
C LEU A 307 7.57 46.21 49.97
N TYR A 308 6.79 46.51 51.02
CA TYR A 308 5.81 45.59 51.60
C TYR A 308 4.69 45.21 50.61
N THR A 309 4.15 46.20 49.89
CA THR A 309 3.09 46.00 48.89
C THR A 309 3.59 45.28 47.64
N ALA A 310 4.78 45.62 47.15
CA ALA A 310 5.44 44.95 46.03
C ALA A 310 5.81 43.49 46.37
N LEU A 311 6.29 43.25 47.59
CA LEU A 311 6.55 41.89 48.06
C LEU A 311 5.25 41.11 48.31
N GLY A 312 4.16 41.75 48.74
CA GLY A 312 2.85 41.11 48.91
C GLY A 312 2.18 40.72 47.58
N SER A 313 2.39 41.49 46.52
CA SER A 313 1.79 41.31 45.19
C SER A 313 2.54 40.34 44.25
N LYS A 314 3.58 39.64 44.74
CA LYS A 314 4.45 38.72 43.95
C LYS A 314 5.26 39.40 42.83
N GLN A 315 5.38 40.73 42.86
CA GLN A 315 6.16 41.47 41.84
C GLN A 315 7.67 41.36 42.05
N ILE A 316 8.10 41.00 43.27
CA ILE A 316 9.50 40.88 43.67
C ILE A 316 9.87 39.41 43.86
N THR A 317 10.97 38.99 43.24
CA THR A 317 11.58 37.67 43.46
C THR A 317 12.61 37.77 44.58
N LEU A 318 12.37 37.04 45.68
CA LEU A 318 13.36 36.89 46.75
C LEU A 318 14.43 35.91 46.28
N SER A 319 15.65 36.39 46.04
CA SER A 319 16.80 35.51 45.76
C SER A 319 17.62 35.34 47.03
N PRO A 320 17.91 34.11 47.48
CA PRO A 320 19.02 33.92 48.40
C PRO A 320 20.30 34.36 47.68
N ALA A 321 21.17 35.12 48.36
CA ALA A 321 22.47 35.46 47.81
C ALA A 321 23.27 34.16 47.55
N PRO A 322 24.08 34.08 46.48
CA PRO A 322 25.03 32.97 46.32
C PRO A 322 25.98 32.98 47.52
N THR A 323 26.11 31.83 48.19
CA THR A 323 27.19 31.56 49.13
C THR A 323 28.51 31.71 48.39
N GLU A 324 29.27 32.77 48.69
CA GLU A 324 30.70 32.78 48.40
C GLU A 324 31.32 31.60 49.14
N VAL A 325 31.75 30.60 48.36
CA VAL A 325 32.63 29.53 48.82
C VAL A 325 34.01 30.15 48.97
N ALA A 326 34.49 30.23 50.21
CA ALA A 326 35.89 30.38 50.55
C ALA A 326 36.32 29.13 51.33
#